data_AF-T1L379-F1
#
_entry.id   AF-T1L379-F1
#
_cell.length_a   1.000
_cell.length_b   1.000
_cell.length_c   1.000
_cell.angle_alpha   90.00
_cell.angle_beta   90.00
_cell.angle_gamma   90.00
#
_symmetry.space_group_name_H-M   'P 1'
#
loop_
_entity.id
_entity.type
_entity.pdbx_description
1 polymer ?
#
loop_
_entity_poly.entity_id
_entity_poly.type
_entity_poly.pdbx_seq_one_letter_code
_entity_poly.pdbx_strand_id
1 'polypeptide(L)'
;MAAIGKLSWLKVPHYFAAQYIGAFFGAMATYFVYIEAITSNFGVDLQTEGANATASIFGTFPQSEVSVGTCFLDQVICVSLFLLIIQAITDERNMGCPKGLIPIAIGIADLSLMIFAFGFNCGAPINPARDFGPRLFSSLVGYGGEVFSLRGYNYFWLPLVAPHIGGIIGSWIYVICISLHWPAQNFDVERTYVEMNTVK
;
A
#
# COMPACT_ATOMS: atom_id res chain seq x y z
N MET A 1 -0.85 -11.78 -2.05
CA MET A 1 -0.89 -12.94 -1.13
C MET A 1 -1.95 -13.98 -1.51
N ALA A 2 -3.26 -13.66 -1.53
CA ALA A 2 -4.28 -14.64 -1.90
C ALA A 2 -4.11 -15.19 -3.33
N ALA A 3 -3.74 -14.31 -4.27
CA ALA A 3 -3.43 -14.66 -5.65
C ALA A 3 -2.31 -15.70 -5.83
N ILE A 4 -1.42 -15.85 -4.85
CA ILE A 4 -0.31 -16.82 -4.87
C ILE A 4 -0.51 -17.94 -3.82
N GLY A 5 -1.73 -18.13 -3.31
CA GLY A 5 -2.07 -19.21 -2.39
C GLY A 5 -1.60 -19.04 -0.94
N LYS A 6 -0.94 -17.92 -0.58
CA LYS A 6 -0.46 -17.66 0.79
C LYS A 6 -1.55 -17.16 1.77
N LEU A 7 -2.74 -16.83 1.28
CA LEU A 7 -3.87 -16.37 2.09
C LEU A 7 -5.19 -16.92 1.53
N SER A 8 -6.08 -17.40 2.40
CA SER A 8 -7.42 -17.82 1.99
C SER A 8 -8.24 -16.64 1.46
N TRP A 9 -8.88 -16.83 0.30
CA TRP A 9 -9.76 -15.83 -0.32
C TRP A 9 -10.93 -15.41 0.57
N LEU A 10 -11.41 -16.30 1.45
CA LEU A 10 -12.49 -15.98 2.40
C LEU A 10 -12.07 -14.90 3.42
N LYS A 11 -10.78 -14.79 3.71
CA LYS A 11 -10.26 -13.76 4.63
C LYS A 11 -10.14 -12.39 3.96
N VAL A 12 -9.96 -12.33 2.64
CA VAL A 12 -9.72 -11.08 1.89
C VAL A 12 -10.76 -9.98 2.19
N PRO A 13 -12.09 -10.21 2.10
CA PRO A 13 -13.06 -9.15 2.37
C PRO A 13 -13.02 -8.63 3.81
N HIS A 14 -12.68 -9.49 4.78
CA HIS A 14 -12.54 -9.10 6.19
C HIS A 14 -11.33 -8.19 6.40
N TYR A 15 -10.19 -8.51 5.76
CA TYR A 15 -9.00 -7.66 5.79
C TYR A 15 -9.25 -6.33 5.10
N PHE A 16 -9.94 -6.32 3.96
CA PHE A 16 -10.33 -5.07 3.29
C PHE A 16 -11.18 -4.20 4.22
N ALA A 17 -12.28 -4.73 4.75
CA ALA A 17 -13.15 -3.97 5.65
C ALA A 17 -12.37 -3.36 6.83
N ALA A 18 -11.55 -4.17 7.52
CA ALA A 18 -10.74 -3.69 8.63
C ALA A 18 -9.76 -2.57 8.22
N GLN A 19 -9.10 -2.70 7.06
CA GLN A 19 -8.15 -1.70 6.56
C GLN A 19 -8.83 -0.39 6.17
N TYR A 20 -9.93 -0.44 5.42
CA TYR A 20 -10.66 0.76 5.00
C TYR A 20 -11.25 1.51 6.20
N ILE A 21 -11.84 0.77 7.16
CA ILE A 21 -12.38 1.36 8.40
C ILE A 21 -11.25 1.98 9.23
N GLY A 22 -10.13 1.27 9.40
CA GLY A 22 -8.97 1.78 10.13
C GLY A 22 -8.39 3.05 9.51
N ALA A 23 -8.25 3.08 8.18
CA ALA A 23 -7.73 4.24 7.47
C ALA A 23 -8.68 5.46 7.55
N PHE A 24 -10.00 5.23 7.49
CA PHE A 24 -11.01 6.27 7.71
C PHE A 24 -10.88 6.90 9.10
N PHE A 25 -10.84 6.08 10.16
CA PHE A 25 -10.72 6.59 11.52
C PHE A 25 -9.33 7.19 11.81
N GLY A 26 -8.27 6.70 11.15
CA GLY A 26 -6.96 7.31 11.18
C GLY A 26 -6.97 8.74 10.64
N ALA A 27 -7.60 8.96 9.48
CA ALA A 27 -7.79 10.29 8.91
C ALA A 27 -8.62 11.20 9.81
N MET A 28 -9.69 10.67 10.40
CA MET A 28 -10.52 11.39 11.37
C MET A 28 -9.71 11.87 12.58
N ALA A 29 -8.88 10.99 13.15
CA ALA A 29 -8.01 11.34 14.26
C ALA A 29 -7.00 12.43 13.85
N THR A 30 -6.36 12.28 12.69
CA THR A 30 -5.44 13.30 12.16
C THR A 30 -6.14 14.65 11.99
N TYR A 31 -7.34 14.69 11.41
CA TYR A 31 -8.08 15.94 11.25
C TYR A 31 -8.35 16.63 12.59
N PHE A 32 -8.84 15.90 13.59
CA PHE A 32 -9.11 16.51 14.90
C PHE A 32 -7.85 16.99 15.63
N VAL A 33 -6.71 16.31 15.43
CA VAL A 33 -5.42 16.78 15.97
C VAL A 33 -4.96 18.07 15.29
N TYR A 34 -5.25 18.25 14.00
CA TYR A 34 -4.72 19.35 13.18
C TYR A 34 -5.75 20.41 12.78
N ILE A 35 -7.00 20.35 13.26
CA ILE A 35 -8.09 21.23 12.81
C ILE A 35 -7.76 22.73 12.99
N GLU A 36 -7.21 23.11 14.14
CA GLU A 36 -6.81 24.48 14.42
C GLU A 36 -5.68 24.92 13.48
N ALA A 37 -4.69 24.06 13.25
CA ALA A 37 -3.60 24.33 12.32
C ALA A 37 -4.08 24.47 10.87
N ILE A 38 -5.01 23.62 10.42
CA ILE A 38 -5.60 23.68 9.08
C ILE A 38 -6.36 24.99 8.91
N THR A 39 -7.29 25.27 9.83
CA THR A 39 -8.18 26.43 9.73
C THR A 39 -7.46 27.78 9.90
N SER A 40 -6.48 27.87 10.80
CA SER A 40 -5.74 29.12 11.04
C SER A 40 -4.77 29.50 9.92
N ASN A 41 -4.17 28.51 9.25
CA ASN A 41 -3.17 28.76 8.20
C ASN A 41 -3.75 28.73 6.79
N PHE A 42 -4.79 27.94 6.54
CA PHE A 42 -5.33 27.70 5.19
C PHE A 42 -6.78 28.19 5.01
N GLY A 43 -7.40 28.68 6.09
CA GLY A 43 -8.77 29.18 6.10
C GLY A 43 -9.78 28.13 6.56
N VAL A 44 -10.99 28.61 6.89
CA VAL A 44 -12.08 27.75 7.37
C VAL A 44 -12.67 26.90 6.24
N ASP A 45 -12.57 27.38 5.00
CA ASP A 45 -13.05 26.66 3.82
C ASP A 45 -12.07 25.55 3.42
N LEU A 46 -12.52 24.31 3.50
CA LEU A 46 -11.72 23.13 3.18
C LEU A 46 -11.68 22.89 1.67
N GLN A 47 -10.53 23.18 1.05
CA GLN A 47 -10.37 23.17 -0.41
C GLN A 47 -9.60 21.94 -0.92
N THR A 48 -10.05 21.38 -2.05
CA THR A 48 -9.38 20.25 -2.72
C THR A 48 -8.28 20.71 -3.68
N GLU A 49 -8.50 21.82 -4.39
CA GLU A 49 -7.56 22.41 -5.35
C GLU A 49 -7.33 23.90 -5.02
N GLY A 50 -6.21 24.46 -5.49
CA GLY A 50 -5.83 25.85 -5.25
C GLY A 50 -4.68 26.03 -4.25
N ALA A 51 -4.29 27.28 -4.03
CA ALA A 51 -3.10 27.62 -3.23
C ALA A 51 -3.21 27.22 -1.75
N ASN A 52 -4.43 27.21 -1.21
CA ASN A 52 -4.72 26.82 0.17
C ASN A 52 -5.31 25.40 0.28
N ALA A 53 -5.18 24.59 -0.77
CA ALA A 53 -5.70 23.24 -0.77
C ALA A 53 -5.03 22.36 0.28
N THR A 54 -5.83 21.65 1.06
CA THR A 54 -5.37 20.79 2.15
C THR A 54 -5.87 19.35 2.02
N ALA A 55 -6.66 19.03 1.00
CA ALA A 55 -7.17 17.67 0.79
C ALA A 55 -6.05 16.63 0.61
N SER A 56 -4.88 17.04 0.12
CA SER A 56 -3.69 16.18 -0.06
C SER A 56 -3.11 15.62 1.24
N ILE A 57 -3.51 16.16 2.40
CA ILE A 57 -3.21 15.57 3.72
C ILE A 57 -3.86 14.19 3.85
N PHE A 58 -5.08 14.04 3.30
CA PHE A 58 -5.90 12.84 3.48
C PHE A 58 -5.79 11.90 2.27
N GLY A 59 -5.89 12.44 1.05
CA GLY A 59 -5.83 11.64 -0.19
C GLY A 59 -4.60 11.97 -1.03
N THR A 60 -4.29 11.12 -2.01
CA THR A 60 -3.27 11.41 -3.01
C THR A 60 -3.88 12.13 -4.21
N PHE A 61 -3.14 13.06 -4.81
CA PHE A 61 -3.59 13.81 -5.98
C PHE A 61 -2.45 13.87 -7.01
N PRO A 62 -2.76 13.71 -8.31
CA PRO A 62 -1.77 13.76 -9.37
C PRO A 62 -1.27 15.18 -9.60
N GLN A 63 -0.02 15.32 -10.02
CA GLN A 63 0.48 16.59 -10.55
C GLN A 63 -0.31 16.99 -11.79
N SER A 64 -0.48 18.30 -11.98
CA SER A 64 -1.35 18.85 -13.03
C SER A 64 -0.91 18.42 -14.44
N GLU A 65 0.39 18.25 -14.64
CA GLU A 65 1.07 17.95 -15.90
C GLU A 65 1.12 16.45 -16.22
N VAL A 66 0.91 15.57 -15.23
CA VAL A 66 1.14 14.13 -15.37
C VAL A 66 -0.16 13.42 -15.76
N SER A 67 -0.22 12.76 -16.90
CA SER A 67 -1.46 12.10 -17.38
C SER A 67 -1.96 10.98 -16.45
N VAL A 68 -3.28 10.70 -16.47
CA VAL A 68 -3.88 9.58 -15.70
C VAL A 68 -3.24 8.23 -16.09
N GLY A 69 -2.94 8.03 -17.38
CA GLY A 69 -2.27 6.82 -17.86
C GLY A 69 -0.85 6.67 -17.29
N THR A 70 -0.11 7.78 -17.18
CA THR A 70 1.21 7.80 -16.53
C THR A 70 1.09 7.45 -15.05
N CYS A 71 0.14 8.05 -14.32
CA CYS A 71 -0.12 7.71 -12.91
C CYS A 71 -0.50 6.24 -12.73
N PHE A 72 -1.25 5.65 -13.67
CA PHE A 72 -1.65 4.25 -13.59
C PHE A 72 -0.43 3.32 -13.73
N LEU A 73 0.41 3.57 -14.74
CA LEU A 73 1.65 2.83 -14.94
C LEU A 73 2.61 2.97 -13.74
N ASP A 74 2.75 4.19 -13.24
CA ASP A 74 3.54 4.53 -12.05
C ASP A 74 3.12 3.68 -10.84
N GLN A 75 1.83 3.62 -10.54
CA GLN A 75 1.31 2.84 -9.41
C GLN A 75 1.42 1.33 -9.62
N VAL A 76 1.21 0.83 -10.84
CA VAL A 76 1.40 -0.60 -11.14
C VAL A 76 2.86 -1.00 -10.93
N ILE A 77 3.82 -0.22 -11.41
CA ILE A 77 5.26 -0.52 -11.27
C ILE A 77 5.68 -0.40 -9.81
N CYS A 78 5.34 0.70 -9.15
CA CYS A 78 5.68 0.96 -7.75
C CYS A 78 5.23 -0.19 -6.83
N VAL A 79 3.95 -0.58 -6.93
CA VAL A 79 3.39 -1.64 -6.08
C VAL A 79 3.91 -3.02 -6.48
N SER A 80 4.22 -3.26 -7.77
CA SER A 80 4.88 -4.50 -8.19
C SER A 80 6.24 -4.66 -7.52
N LEU A 81 7.07 -3.60 -7.52
CA LEU A 81 8.36 -3.61 -6.86
C LEU A 81 8.21 -3.78 -5.35
N PHE A 82 7.26 -3.08 -4.72
CA PHE A 82 7.04 -3.16 -3.28
C PHE A 82 6.69 -4.58 -2.84
N LEU A 83 5.73 -5.23 -3.51
CA LEU A 83 5.31 -6.59 -3.14
C LEU A 83 6.39 -7.64 -3.45
N LEU A 84 7.19 -7.43 -4.49
CA LEU A 84 8.37 -8.26 -4.76
C LEU A 84 9.38 -8.15 -3.61
N ILE A 85 9.70 -6.93 -3.17
CA ILE A 85 10.63 -6.68 -2.07
C ILE A 85 10.11 -7.26 -0.75
N ILE A 86 8.82 -7.06 -0.42
CA ILE A 86 8.21 -7.65 0.77
C ILE A 86 8.37 -9.18 0.76
N GLN A 87 8.13 -9.83 -0.38
CA GLN A 87 8.32 -11.27 -0.47
C GLN A 87 9.79 -11.67 -0.34
N ALA A 88 10.71 -10.91 -0.92
CA ALA A 88 12.14 -11.17 -0.77
C ALA A 88 12.62 -11.03 0.69
N ILE A 89 12.09 -10.06 1.45
CA ILE A 89 12.39 -9.84 2.88
C ILE A 89 11.78 -10.94 3.75
N THR A 90 10.56 -11.37 3.44
CA THR A 90 9.78 -12.30 4.28
C THR A 90 10.00 -13.78 3.93
N ASP A 91 10.64 -14.11 2.82
CA ASP A 91 11.03 -15.49 2.50
C ASP A 91 12.24 -15.91 3.34
N GLU A 92 12.00 -16.81 4.31
CA GLU A 92 13.04 -17.36 5.19
C GLU A 92 14.14 -18.12 4.42
N ARG A 93 13.86 -18.57 3.18
CA ARG A 93 14.83 -19.27 2.33
C ARG A 93 15.79 -18.32 1.59
N ASN A 94 15.51 -17.02 1.60
CA ASN A 94 16.34 -16.01 0.95
C ASN A 94 17.48 -15.54 1.87
N MET A 95 17.74 -14.23 1.95
CA MET A 95 18.75 -13.64 2.84
C MET A 95 18.46 -13.83 4.34
N GLY A 96 17.30 -14.38 4.69
CA GLY A 96 16.94 -14.70 6.08
C GLY A 96 16.94 -13.46 6.99
N CYS A 97 16.20 -12.41 6.61
CA CYS A 97 16.12 -11.17 7.39
C CYS A 97 15.75 -11.50 8.86
N PRO A 98 16.52 -11.02 9.86
CA PRO A 98 16.20 -11.26 11.26
C PRO A 98 14.77 -10.84 11.58
N LYS A 99 14.00 -11.69 12.27
CA LYS A 99 12.55 -11.50 12.46
C LYS A 99 12.17 -10.13 13.06
N GLY A 100 13.00 -9.60 13.96
CA GLY A 100 12.81 -8.27 14.55
C GLY A 100 13.07 -7.10 13.60
N LEU A 101 13.82 -7.30 12.52
CA LEU A 101 14.15 -6.28 11.53
C LEU A 101 13.20 -6.27 10.33
N ILE A 102 12.37 -7.31 10.14
CA ILE A 102 11.42 -7.39 9.02
C ILE A 102 10.52 -6.14 8.92
N PRO A 103 9.88 -5.64 10.00
CA PRO A 103 9.03 -4.45 9.89
C PRO A 103 9.82 -3.19 9.51
N ILE A 104 11.05 -3.06 10.01
CA ILE A 104 11.94 -1.94 9.70
C ILE A 104 12.35 -1.99 8.23
N ALA A 105 12.75 -3.16 7.73
CA ALA A 105 13.14 -3.34 6.33
C ALA A 105 11.98 -3.05 5.36
N ILE A 106 10.76 -3.51 5.70
CA ILE A 106 9.55 -3.20 4.91
C ILE A 106 9.25 -1.70 4.95
N GLY A 107 9.37 -1.05 6.12
CA GLY A 107 9.16 0.39 6.26
C GLY A 107 10.18 1.22 5.47
N ILE A 108 11.46 0.82 5.45
CA ILE A 108 12.50 1.47 4.63
C ILE A 108 12.21 1.29 3.13
N ALA A 109 11.74 0.11 2.71
CA ALA A 109 11.35 -0.14 1.34
C ALA A 109 10.17 0.74 0.92
N ASP A 110 9.14 0.84 1.77
CA ASP A 110 7.98 1.71 1.55
C ASP A 110 8.40 3.18 1.46
N LEU A 111 9.19 3.67 2.41
CA LEU A 111 9.75 5.02 2.41
C LEU A 111 10.52 5.31 1.12
N SER A 112 11.36 4.36 0.69
CA SER A 112 12.19 4.53 -0.50
C SER A 112 11.37 4.64 -1.77
N LEU A 113 10.35 3.79 -1.92
CA LEU A 113 9.46 3.83 -3.07
C LEU A 113 8.55 5.06 -3.04
N MET A 114 7.93 5.34 -1.90
CA MET A 114 6.97 6.43 -1.76
C MET A 114 7.63 7.81 -1.85
N ILE A 115 8.76 8.05 -1.18
CA ILE A 115 9.35 9.39 -1.09
C ILE A 115 10.43 9.62 -2.14
N PHE A 116 11.32 8.65 -2.36
CA PHE A 116 12.51 8.89 -3.19
C PHE A 116 12.35 8.47 -4.66
N ALA A 117 11.35 7.65 -5.01
CA ALA A 117 11.22 7.11 -6.36
C ALA A 117 9.90 7.47 -7.08
N PHE A 118 8.74 7.26 -6.44
CA PHE A 118 7.42 7.32 -7.10
C PHE A 118 6.48 8.42 -6.55
N GLY A 119 6.89 9.15 -5.50
CA GLY A 119 6.03 10.12 -4.83
C GLY A 119 5.62 11.31 -5.70
N PHE A 120 6.47 11.72 -6.64
CA PHE A 120 6.27 12.98 -7.36
C PHE A 120 5.04 12.98 -8.26
N ASN A 121 4.84 11.91 -9.05
CA ASN A 121 3.80 11.88 -10.10
C ASN A 121 2.37 11.98 -9.55
N CYS A 122 2.07 11.19 -8.52
CA CYS A 122 0.72 11.09 -7.98
C CYS A 122 0.64 10.86 -6.48
N GLY A 123 1.69 11.20 -5.73
CA GLY A 123 1.71 11.06 -4.27
C GLY A 123 1.90 9.63 -3.77
N ALA A 124 2.25 8.70 -4.67
CA ALA A 124 2.48 7.27 -4.40
C ALA A 124 1.46 6.64 -3.43
N PRO A 125 0.17 6.55 -3.81
CA PRO A 125 -0.86 5.98 -2.94
C PRO A 125 -0.50 4.58 -2.44
N ILE A 126 0.04 3.70 -3.30
CA ILE A 126 0.55 2.33 -3.00
C ILE A 126 -0.48 1.34 -2.41
N ASN A 127 -1.44 1.83 -1.62
CA ASN A 127 -2.40 1.10 -0.83
C ASN A 127 -3.81 1.69 -1.04
N PRO A 128 -4.77 0.90 -1.55
CA PRO A 128 -6.15 1.33 -1.79
C PRO A 128 -6.88 1.87 -0.55
N ALA A 129 -6.67 1.25 0.62
CA ALA A 129 -7.30 1.66 1.87
C ALA A 129 -6.74 2.99 2.38
N ARG A 130 -5.42 3.20 2.22
CA ARG A 130 -4.71 4.42 2.59
C ARG A 130 -5.14 5.65 1.78
N ASP A 131 -5.69 5.45 0.59
CA ASP A 131 -6.22 6.56 -0.21
C ASP A 131 -7.74 6.73 0.01
N PHE A 132 -8.52 5.68 -0.19
CA PHE A 132 -9.98 5.80 -0.23
C PHE A 132 -10.63 6.05 1.13
N GLY A 133 -10.15 5.41 2.21
CA GLY A 133 -10.71 5.61 3.55
C GLY A 133 -10.59 7.07 4.00
N PRO A 134 -9.39 7.66 3.96
CA PRO A 134 -9.18 9.08 4.22
C PRO A 134 -9.92 10.02 3.26
N ARG A 135 -9.98 9.68 1.96
CA ARG A 135 -10.72 10.47 0.96
C ARG A 135 -12.23 10.49 1.23
N LEU A 136 -12.79 9.37 1.69
CA LEU A 136 -14.18 9.30 2.11
C LEU A 136 -14.42 10.17 3.35
N PHE A 137 -13.53 10.11 4.33
CA PHE A 137 -13.60 10.99 5.50
C PHE A 137 -13.52 12.48 5.11
N SER A 138 -12.56 12.87 4.26
CA SER A 138 -12.41 14.26 3.86
C SER A 138 -13.63 14.78 3.10
N SER A 139 -14.28 13.94 2.29
CA SER A 139 -15.56 14.31 1.67
C SER A 139 -16.64 14.68 2.68
N LEU A 140 -16.72 13.94 3.80
CA LEU A 140 -17.73 14.15 4.85
C LEU A 140 -17.44 15.34 5.76
N VAL A 141 -16.17 15.68 5.97
CA VAL A 141 -15.78 16.71 6.96
C VAL A 141 -15.90 18.15 6.41
N GLY A 142 -15.99 18.32 5.10
CA GLY A 142 -16.25 19.62 4.49
C GLY A 142 -15.60 19.86 3.13
N TYR A 143 -14.70 18.98 2.67
CA TYR A 143 -14.14 19.08 1.30
C TYR A 143 -15.15 18.71 0.22
N GLY A 144 -16.28 18.09 0.58
CA GLY A 144 -17.38 17.77 -0.32
C GLY A 144 -17.04 16.72 -1.38
N GLY A 145 -17.79 16.72 -2.48
CA GLY A 145 -17.60 15.78 -3.59
C GLY A 145 -16.34 16.04 -4.43
N GLU A 146 -15.68 17.18 -4.24
CA GLU A 146 -14.53 17.61 -5.04
C GLU A 146 -13.33 16.66 -4.93
N VAL A 147 -13.17 16.04 -3.76
CA VAL A 147 -12.10 15.04 -3.52
C VAL A 147 -12.19 13.83 -4.45
N PHE A 148 -13.34 13.60 -5.09
CA PHE A 148 -13.54 12.55 -6.09
C PHE A 148 -13.63 13.08 -7.53
N SER A 149 -13.93 14.36 -7.73
CA SER A 149 -14.22 14.93 -9.05
C SER A 149 -12.99 15.31 -9.87
N LEU A 150 -11.80 15.16 -9.31
CA LEU A 150 -10.55 15.53 -9.98
C LEU A 150 -10.44 14.91 -11.39
N ARG A 151 -10.06 15.73 -12.36
CA ARG A 151 -10.01 15.37 -13.79
C ARG A 151 -11.32 14.78 -14.34
N GLY A 152 -12.46 15.32 -13.91
CA GLY A 152 -13.78 14.83 -14.33
C GLY A 152 -14.04 13.42 -13.82
N TYR A 153 -13.73 13.16 -12.54
CA TYR A 153 -13.86 11.85 -11.88
C TYR A 153 -12.92 10.75 -12.43
N ASN A 154 -11.86 11.12 -13.15
CA ASN A 154 -10.98 10.16 -13.81
C ASN A 154 -9.71 9.81 -13.00
N TYR A 155 -9.65 10.16 -11.71
CA TYR A 155 -8.51 9.80 -10.86
C TYR A 155 -8.86 8.92 -9.66
N PHE A 156 -10.00 9.13 -8.98
CA PHE A 156 -10.28 8.49 -7.70
C PHE A 156 -10.27 6.94 -7.72
N TRP A 157 -10.60 6.34 -8.87
CA TRP A 157 -10.62 4.89 -9.05
C TRP A 157 -9.21 4.30 -9.24
N LEU A 158 -8.23 5.12 -9.65
CA LEU A 158 -6.88 4.67 -9.97
C LEU A 158 -6.14 4.17 -8.72
N PRO A 159 -6.08 4.92 -7.59
CA PRO A 159 -5.53 4.42 -6.33
C PRO A 159 -6.24 3.16 -5.80
N LEU A 160 -7.49 2.92 -6.20
CA LEU A 160 -8.21 1.71 -5.84
C LEU A 160 -7.78 0.52 -6.70
N VAL A 161 -7.60 0.68 -8.01
CA VAL A 161 -7.41 -0.44 -8.94
C VAL A 161 -5.94 -0.74 -9.23
N ALA A 162 -5.13 0.29 -9.51
CA ALA A 162 -3.75 0.11 -9.96
C ALA A 162 -2.87 -0.65 -8.94
N PRO A 163 -2.97 -0.38 -7.61
CA PRO A 163 -2.23 -1.16 -6.61
C PRO A 163 -2.58 -2.65 -6.58
N HIS A 164 -3.84 -3.03 -6.80
CA HIS A 164 -4.20 -4.45 -6.83
C HIS A 164 -3.53 -5.17 -8.01
N ILE A 165 -3.52 -4.52 -9.18
CA ILE A 165 -2.86 -5.05 -10.38
C ILE A 165 -1.36 -5.17 -10.14
N GLY A 166 -0.71 -4.10 -9.65
CA GLY A 166 0.72 -4.12 -9.33
C GLY A 166 1.07 -5.19 -8.28
N GLY A 167 0.27 -5.31 -7.22
CA GLY A 167 0.51 -6.28 -6.16
C GLY A 167 0.40 -7.74 -6.64
N ILE A 168 -0.51 -8.02 -7.59
CA ILE A 168 -0.61 -9.34 -8.24
C ILE A 168 0.62 -9.59 -9.11
N ILE A 169 0.98 -8.64 -9.98
CA ILE A 169 2.12 -8.75 -10.89
C ILE A 169 3.43 -8.96 -10.10
N GLY A 170 3.75 -8.06 -9.16
CA GLY A 170 4.96 -8.16 -8.33
C GLY A 170 5.05 -9.46 -7.54
N SER A 171 3.92 -9.92 -7.01
CA SER A 171 3.87 -11.18 -6.28
C SER A 171 4.20 -12.39 -7.16
N TRP A 172 3.68 -12.41 -8.39
CA TRP A 172 3.95 -13.49 -9.35
C TRP A 172 5.35 -13.42 -9.93
N ILE A 173 5.90 -12.23 -10.17
CA ILE A 173 7.30 -12.08 -10.57
C ILE A 173 8.22 -12.71 -9.53
N TYR A 174 7.99 -12.46 -8.23
CA TYR A 174 8.78 -13.10 -7.18
C TYR A 174 8.66 -14.63 -7.22
N VAL A 175 7.45 -15.15 -7.36
CA VAL A 175 7.22 -16.61 -7.42
C VAL A 175 7.99 -17.22 -8.59
N ILE A 176 7.80 -16.68 -9.80
CA ILE A 176 8.34 -17.23 -11.04
C ILE A 176 9.87 -17.10 -11.07
N CYS A 177 10.41 -15.91 -10.77
CA CYS A 177 11.82 -15.62 -10.94
C CYS A 177 12.68 -16.06 -9.75
N ILE A 178 12.12 -16.18 -8.54
CA ILE A 178 12.89 -16.49 -7.32
C ILE A 178 12.35 -17.74 -6.64
N SER A 179 11.09 -17.75 -6.21
CA SER A 179 10.59 -18.82 -5.34
C SER A 179 10.60 -20.21 -5.98
N LEU A 180 10.43 -20.33 -7.30
CA LEU A 180 10.48 -21.61 -8.02
C LEU A 180 11.90 -22.15 -8.23
N HIS A 181 12.93 -21.32 -8.01
CA HIS A 181 14.34 -21.68 -8.21
C HIS A 181 15.04 -22.10 -6.92
N TRP A 182 14.33 -22.10 -5.78
CA TRP A 182 14.88 -22.67 -4.56
C TRP A 182 15.17 -24.16 -4.77
N PRO A 183 16.33 -24.67 -4.31
CA PRO A 183 16.60 -26.09 -4.38
C PRO A 183 15.48 -26.83 -3.65
N ALA A 184 15.10 -28.00 -4.19
CA ALA A 184 14.17 -28.88 -3.48
C ALA A 184 14.68 -29.03 -2.05
N GLN A 185 13.80 -28.87 -1.06
CA GLN A 185 14.15 -29.23 0.30
C GLN A 185 14.62 -30.68 0.25
N ASN A 186 15.91 -30.91 0.46
CA ASN A 186 16.38 -32.23 0.81
C ASN A 186 15.59 -32.56 2.07
N PHE A 187 14.62 -33.46 1.95
CA PHE A 187 14.05 -34.12 3.11
C PHE A 187 15.24 -34.83 3.75
N ASP A 188 15.87 -34.20 4.73
CA ASP A 188 16.88 -34.85 5.56
C ASP A 188 16.13 -35.88 6.40
N VAL A 189 15.99 -37.05 5.79
CA VAL A 189 15.37 -38.23 6.38
C VAL A 189 16.05 -38.53 7.72
N GLU A 190 17.37 -38.34 7.82
CA GLU A 190 18.14 -38.47 9.06
C GLU A 190 17.69 -37.52 10.17
N ARG A 191 17.43 -36.23 9.88
CA ARG A 191 17.00 -35.27 10.90
C ARG A 191 15.62 -35.61 11.45
N THR A 192 14.72 -36.04 10.55
CA THR A 192 13.37 -36.46 10.91
C THR A 192 13.38 -37.76 11.74
N TYR A 193 14.25 -38.73 11.41
CA TYR A 193 14.43 -39.94 12.20
C TYR A 193 15.04 -39.66 13.58
N VAL A 194 15.96 -38.72 13.70
CA VAL A 194 16.57 -38.35 14.99
C VAL A 194 15.54 -37.64 15.88
N GLU A 195 14.76 -36.70 15.35
CA GLU A 195 13.69 -36.02 16.11
C GLU A 195 12.59 -36.99 16.55
N MET A 196 12.19 -37.94 15.71
CA MET A 196 11.19 -38.97 16.10
C MET A 196 11.71 -39.96 17.15
N ASN A 197 13.02 -40.19 17.23
CA ASN A 197 13.62 -41.14 18.18
C ASN A 197 14.19 -40.51 19.44
N THR A 198 14.34 -39.18 19.49
CA THR A 198 14.75 -38.44 20.70
C THR A 198 13.56 -37.99 21.57
N VAL A 199 12.34 -38.08 21.05
CA VAL A 199 11.09 -38.00 21.85
C VAL A 199 10.73 -39.41 22.35
N LYS A 200 11.55 -39.95 23.26
CA LYS A 200 11.26 -41.08 24.14
C LYS A 200 11.82 -40.76 25.52
#